data_AF-A0A1I4VBT3-F1
#
_entry.id   AF-A0A1I4VBT3-F1
#
_cell.length_a   1.000
_cell.length_b   1.000
_cell.length_c   1.000
_cell.angle_alpha   90.00
_cell.angle_beta   90.00
_cell.angle_gamma   90.00
#
_symmetry.space_group_name_H-M   'P 1'
#
loop_
_entity.id
_entity.type
_entity.pdbx_description
1 polymer ?
#
loop_
_entity_poly.entity_id
_entity_poly.type
_entity_poly.pdbx_seq_one_letter_code
_entity_poly.pdbx_strand_id
1 'polypeptide(L)'
;MANRYWVVGSIARLIENGTRSDEHAFSEKYLEQARLIILILLEKEKGEVFKLDSDAVLISINSPRGKCIEAFINLSLRTCRLTNRHKDEHIEIWKKLEPTYESELLRANKGEYEFATLVVNYLPNFLYMSKKWVLSNLDRIFDQENYQKWLCVC
;
A
#
# COMPACT_ATOMS: atom_id res chain seq x y z
N MET A 1 -15.07 23.54 -3.34
CA MET A 1 -14.94 23.32 -1.88
C MET A 1 -14.02 22.14 -1.66
N ALA A 2 -12.93 22.31 -0.89
CA ALA A 2 -12.09 21.18 -0.50
C ALA A 2 -12.82 20.36 0.56
N ASN A 3 -13.18 19.11 0.24
CA ASN A 3 -13.72 18.14 1.21
C ASN A 3 -12.56 17.41 1.89
N ARG A 4 -12.73 16.89 3.12
CA ARG A 4 -11.72 16.13 3.87
C ARG A 4 -11.05 15.04 3.01
N TYR A 5 -11.83 14.30 2.23
CA TYR A 5 -11.32 13.26 1.33
C TYR A 5 -10.32 13.79 0.28
N TRP A 6 -10.54 15.02 -0.19
CA TRP A 6 -9.64 15.68 -1.14
C TRP A 6 -8.32 16.06 -0.47
N VAL A 7 -8.36 16.51 0.79
CA VAL A 7 -7.17 16.82 1.58
C VAL A 7 -6.33 15.56 1.82
N VAL A 8 -6.97 14.48 2.26
CA VAL A 8 -6.31 13.18 2.49
C VAL A 8 -5.65 12.68 1.21
N GLY A 9 -6.40 12.62 0.11
CA GLY A 9 -5.87 12.18 -1.17
C GLY A 9 -4.72 13.06 -1.69
N SER A 10 -4.75 14.37 -1.41
CA SER A 10 -3.68 15.29 -1.78
C SER A 10 -2.40 15.06 -0.96
N ILE A 11 -2.53 14.82 0.34
CA ILE A 11 -1.38 14.48 1.21
C ILE A 11 -0.74 13.17 0.74
N ALA A 12 -1.55 12.14 0.50
CA ALA A 12 -1.08 10.85 0.02
C ALA A 12 -0.34 10.97 -1.31
N ARG A 13 -0.92 11.67 -2.30
CA ARG A 13 -0.28 11.91 -3.61
C ARG A 13 1.00 12.73 -3.49
N LEU A 14 1.07 13.68 -2.57
CA LEU A 14 2.30 14.44 -2.34
C LEU A 14 3.43 13.51 -1.88
N ILE A 15 3.16 12.63 -0.92
CA ILE A 15 4.15 11.66 -0.43
C ILE A 15 4.51 10.63 -1.50
N GLU A 16 3.52 10.11 -2.23
CA GLU A 16 3.72 9.19 -3.35
C GLU A 16 4.65 9.81 -4.41
N ASN A 17 4.34 11.01 -4.90
CA ASN A 17 5.18 11.70 -5.89
C ASN A 17 6.59 11.96 -5.37
N GLY A 18 6.73 12.27 -4.08
CA GLY A 18 8.02 12.47 -3.42
C GLY A 18 8.81 11.19 -3.12
N THR A 19 8.27 10.00 -3.43
CA THR A 19 8.90 8.70 -3.19
C THR A 19 8.98 7.79 -4.42
N ARG A 20 8.22 8.08 -5.47
CA ARG A 20 8.08 7.23 -6.67
C ARG A 20 9.34 7.13 -7.53
N SER A 21 10.11 8.22 -7.66
CA SER A 21 11.37 8.27 -8.42
C SER A 21 12.49 8.81 -7.56
N ASP A 22 13.64 8.14 -7.55
CA ASP A 22 14.81 8.53 -6.77
C ASP A 22 15.39 9.89 -7.22
N GLU A 23 15.15 10.31 -8.47
CA GLU A 23 15.67 11.57 -9.03
C GLU A 23 14.99 12.83 -8.47
N HIS A 24 13.73 12.72 -8.04
CA HIS A 24 12.91 13.85 -7.55
C HIS A 24 12.42 13.62 -6.13
N ALA A 25 13.03 12.68 -5.44
CA ALA A 25 12.57 12.20 -4.17
C ALA A 25 12.93 13.19 -3.05
N PHE A 26 12.02 13.43 -2.08
CA PHE A 26 12.34 14.28 -0.94
C PHE A 26 13.43 13.67 -0.06
N SER A 27 14.14 14.46 0.76
CA SER A 27 15.25 13.94 1.59
C SER A 27 14.87 12.76 2.50
N GLU A 28 15.75 11.74 2.58
CA GLU A 28 15.54 10.52 3.38
C GLU A 28 15.24 10.78 4.86
N LYS A 29 15.69 11.92 5.41
CA LYS A 29 15.40 12.34 6.80
C LYS A 29 13.91 12.51 7.09
N TYR A 30 13.07 12.65 6.07
CA TYR A 30 11.61 12.80 6.21
C TYR A 30 10.84 11.49 6.01
N LEU A 31 11.49 10.36 5.69
CA LEU A 31 10.81 9.09 5.40
C LEU A 31 9.97 8.61 6.59
N GLU A 32 10.53 8.68 7.79
CA GLU A 32 9.82 8.24 9.00
C GLU A 32 8.62 9.15 9.32
N GLN A 33 8.78 10.47 9.14
CA GLN A 33 7.67 11.41 9.33
C GLN A 33 6.56 11.18 8.30
N ALA A 34 6.91 10.96 7.03
CA ALA A 34 5.95 10.62 5.98
C ALA A 34 5.24 9.28 6.28
N ARG A 35 5.97 8.29 6.80
CA ARG A 35 5.42 7.00 7.25
C ARG A 35 4.34 7.21 8.31
N LEU A 36 4.66 7.95 9.37
CA LEU A 36 3.73 8.21 10.47
C LEU A 36 2.47 8.94 10.01
N ILE A 37 2.61 9.92 9.11
CA ILE A 37 1.46 10.62 8.52
C ILE A 37 0.57 9.62 7.77
N ILE A 38 1.13 8.78 6.91
CA ILE A 38 0.34 7.79 6.16
C ILE A 38 -0.36 6.81 7.09
N LEU A 39 0.31 6.32 8.14
CA LEU A 39 -0.30 5.40 9.10
C LEU A 39 -1.51 6.03 9.82
N ILE A 40 -1.41 7.31 10.21
CA ILE A 40 -2.54 8.05 10.79
C ILE A 40 -3.69 8.13 9.78
N LEU A 41 -3.40 8.43 8.51
CA LEU A 41 -4.44 8.49 7.48
C LEU A 41 -5.11 7.11 7.26
N LEU A 42 -4.32 6.03 7.17
CA LEU A 42 -4.84 4.67 7.02
C LEU A 42 -5.68 4.24 8.23
N GLU A 43 -5.37 4.69 9.45
CA GLU A 43 -6.21 4.41 10.62
C GLU A 43 -7.55 5.15 10.55
N LYS A 44 -7.56 6.39 10.07
CA LYS A 44 -8.75 7.27 10.08
C LYS A 44 -9.66 7.11 8.87
N GLU A 45 -9.18 6.56 7.76
CA GLU A 45 -9.97 6.38 6.55
C GLU A 45 -10.61 4.99 6.48
N LYS A 46 -11.91 4.95 6.20
CA LYS A 46 -12.64 3.71 5.88
C LYS A 46 -12.37 3.31 4.44
N GLY A 47 -12.53 2.03 4.13
CA GLY A 47 -12.54 1.57 2.75
C GLY A 47 -13.83 1.96 2.03
N GLU A 48 -13.74 2.00 0.71
CA GLU A 48 -14.87 2.15 -0.20
C GLU A 48 -15.70 0.87 -0.30
N VAL A 49 -16.91 1.00 -0.84
CA VAL A 49 -17.78 -0.14 -1.10
C VAL A 49 -17.47 -0.74 -2.46
N PHE A 50 -17.09 -2.01 -2.49
CA PHE A 50 -16.90 -2.78 -3.71
C PHE A 50 -18.17 -3.59 -3.99
N LYS A 51 -18.64 -3.54 -5.24
CA LYS A 51 -19.72 -4.41 -5.73
C LYS A 51 -19.15 -5.42 -6.74
N LEU A 52 -19.90 -6.48 -7.02
CA LEU A 52 -19.47 -7.54 -7.95
C LEU A 52 -19.21 -7.05 -9.37
N ASP A 53 -19.88 -5.98 -9.80
CA ASP A 53 -19.75 -5.34 -11.12
C ASP A 53 -18.79 -4.13 -11.11
N SER A 54 -18.13 -3.88 -9.98
CA SER A 54 -17.22 -2.74 -9.85
C SER A 54 -15.86 -3.03 -10.47
N ASP A 55 -15.28 -2.01 -11.10
CA ASP A 55 -13.85 -2.00 -11.42
C ASP A 55 -13.06 -1.76 -10.13
N ALA A 56 -12.54 -2.84 -9.54
CA ALA A 56 -11.83 -2.82 -8.28
C ALA A 56 -10.56 -1.94 -8.34
N VAL A 57 -9.86 -1.95 -9.48
CA VAL A 57 -8.67 -1.12 -9.69
C VAL A 57 -9.07 0.34 -9.70
N LEU A 58 -10.10 0.71 -10.46
CA LEU A 58 -10.59 2.08 -10.55
C LEU A 58 -11.04 2.62 -9.18
N ILE A 59 -11.76 1.82 -8.38
CA ILE A 59 -12.14 2.21 -7.02
C ILE A 59 -10.89 2.42 -6.17
N SER A 60 -9.99 1.45 -6.16
CA SER A 60 -8.81 1.45 -5.31
C SER A 60 -7.94 2.69 -5.56
N ILE A 61 -7.53 2.97 -6.81
CA ILE A 61 -6.64 4.09 -7.12
C ILE A 61 -7.30 5.48 -6.93
N ASN A 62 -8.65 5.54 -6.96
CA ASN A 62 -9.37 6.80 -6.81
C ASN A 62 -9.83 7.09 -5.38
N SER A 63 -9.96 6.05 -4.54
CA SER A 63 -10.33 6.19 -3.14
C SER A 63 -9.26 6.94 -2.33
N PRO A 64 -9.65 7.72 -1.30
CA PRO A 64 -8.69 8.35 -0.39
C PRO A 64 -7.80 7.32 0.31
N ARG A 65 -8.37 6.18 0.70
CA ARG A 65 -7.68 5.06 1.34
C ARG A 65 -6.67 4.40 0.41
N GLY A 66 -7.06 4.04 -0.80
CA GLY A 66 -6.17 3.40 -1.77
C GLY A 66 -5.02 4.31 -2.17
N LYS A 67 -5.24 5.63 -2.30
CA LYS A 67 -4.13 6.59 -2.47
C LYS A 67 -3.14 6.57 -1.30
N CYS A 68 -3.62 6.42 -0.07
CA CYS A 68 -2.74 6.27 1.10
C CYS A 68 -1.96 4.94 1.04
N ILE A 69 -2.59 3.86 0.56
CA ILE A 69 -1.93 2.56 0.34
C ILE A 69 -0.85 2.68 -0.74
N GLU A 70 -1.14 3.29 -1.89
CA GLU A 70 -0.15 3.52 -2.96
C GLU A 70 1.02 4.37 -2.47
N ALA A 71 0.75 5.42 -1.70
CA ALA A 71 1.78 6.24 -1.07
C ALA A 71 2.65 5.41 -0.10
N PHE A 72 2.03 4.53 0.70
CA PHE A 72 2.75 3.64 1.61
C PHE A 72 3.64 2.63 0.88
N ILE A 73 3.15 2.06 -0.23
CA ILE A 73 3.89 1.12 -1.07
C ILE A 73 5.13 1.80 -1.66
N ASN A 74 4.97 2.99 -2.25
CA ASN A 74 6.09 3.73 -2.83
C ASN A 74 7.09 4.18 -1.76
N LEU A 75 6.62 4.67 -0.61
CA LEU A 75 7.48 5.01 0.52
C LEU A 75 8.28 3.79 0.99
N SER A 76 7.62 2.65 1.18
CA SER A 76 8.24 1.39 1.62
C SER A 76 9.32 0.93 0.65
N LEU A 77 9.00 0.91 -0.65
CA LEU A 77 9.94 0.52 -1.70
C LEU A 77 11.18 1.41 -1.69
N ARG A 78 10.99 2.72 -1.52
CA ARG A 78 12.09 3.67 -1.44
C ARG A 78 12.96 3.44 -0.20
N THR A 79 12.36 3.24 0.97
CA THR A 79 13.10 2.93 2.20
C THR A 79 13.95 1.66 2.03
N CYS A 80 13.39 0.63 1.38
CA CYS A 80 14.10 -0.58 1.01
C CYS A 80 15.27 -0.32 0.04
N ARG A 81 15.08 0.50 -1.01
CA ARG A 81 16.14 0.84 -1.99
C ARG A 81 17.31 1.61 -1.36
N LEU A 82 17.02 2.54 -0.44
CA LEU A 82 18.05 3.33 0.22
C LEU A 82 18.91 2.49 1.18
N THR A 83 18.28 1.57 1.91
CA THR A 83 18.99 0.67 2.84
C THR A 83 19.78 -0.43 2.14
N ASN A 84 19.37 -0.88 0.95
CA ASN A 84 20.11 -1.87 0.17
C ASN A 84 21.47 -1.35 -0.37
N ARG A 85 21.84 -0.08 -0.10
CA ARG A 85 23.22 0.41 -0.25
C ARG A 85 24.18 -0.26 0.76
N HIS A 86 23.64 -0.82 1.84
CA HIS A 86 24.34 -1.56 2.88
C HIS A 86 23.75 -2.98 2.94
N LYS A 87 24.56 -4.01 2.69
CA LYS A 87 24.09 -5.42 2.60
C LYS A 87 23.36 -5.83 3.89
N ASP A 88 22.24 -6.54 3.73
CA ASP A 88 21.38 -7.16 4.77
C ASP A 88 20.44 -6.24 5.60
N GLU A 89 20.49 -4.91 5.46
CA GLU A 89 19.59 -3.99 6.20
C GLU A 89 18.12 -4.05 5.73
N HIS A 90 17.88 -4.54 4.52
CA HIS A 90 16.57 -4.64 3.90
C HIS A 90 15.57 -5.48 4.72
N ILE A 91 16.06 -6.54 5.39
CA ILE A 91 15.23 -7.44 6.21
C ILE A 91 14.70 -6.71 7.45
N GLU A 92 15.54 -5.89 8.10
CA GLU A 92 15.15 -5.17 9.31
C GLU A 92 14.18 -4.02 9.02
N ILE A 93 14.32 -3.36 7.86
CA ILE A 93 13.32 -2.40 7.38
C ILE A 93 12.00 -3.09 7.09
N TRP A 94 12.03 -4.21 6.37
CA TRP A 94 10.81 -4.95 6.06
C TRP A 94 10.04 -5.36 7.31
N LYS A 95 10.72 -5.85 8.36
CA LYS A 95 10.09 -6.18 9.65
C LYS A 95 9.33 -5.02 10.29
N LYS A 96 9.72 -3.77 10.04
CA LYS A 96 9.01 -2.57 10.53
C LYS A 96 7.76 -2.24 9.71
N LEU A 97 7.73 -2.65 8.44
CA LEU A 97 6.67 -2.35 7.48
C LEU A 97 5.63 -3.48 7.39
N GLU A 98 6.07 -4.73 7.56
CA GLU A 98 5.28 -5.95 7.46
C GLU A 98 3.98 -5.92 8.29
N PRO A 99 3.97 -5.48 9.57
CA PRO A 99 2.74 -5.47 10.36
C PRO A 99 1.62 -4.61 9.76
N THR A 100 1.98 -3.52 9.09
CA THR A 100 1.01 -2.68 8.39
C THR A 100 0.39 -3.43 7.22
N TYR A 101 1.20 -4.08 6.39
CA TYR A 101 0.69 -4.87 5.26
C TYR A 101 -0.14 -6.07 5.70
N GLU A 102 0.24 -6.73 6.80
CA GLU A 102 -0.55 -7.80 7.39
C GLU A 102 -1.92 -7.31 7.86
N SER A 103 -1.97 -6.15 8.52
CA SER A 103 -3.22 -5.51 8.92
C SER A 103 -4.08 -5.16 7.70
N GLU A 104 -3.47 -4.59 6.65
CA GLU A 104 -4.18 -4.24 5.41
C GLU A 104 -4.74 -5.47 4.70
N LEU A 105 -4.01 -6.59 4.67
CA LEU A 105 -4.46 -7.85 4.06
C LEU A 105 -5.71 -8.41 4.76
N LEU A 106 -5.83 -8.21 6.08
CA LEU A 106 -7.00 -8.63 6.86
C LEU A 106 -8.21 -7.72 6.66
N ARG A 107 -8.07 -6.51 6.11
CA ARG A 107 -9.21 -5.61 5.87
C ARG A 107 -10.17 -6.13 4.80
N ALA A 108 -9.69 -6.98 3.88
CA ALA A 108 -10.54 -7.67 2.91
C ALA A 108 -11.63 -8.53 3.59
N ASN A 109 -11.40 -9.03 4.82
CA ASN A 109 -12.41 -9.76 5.59
C ASN A 109 -13.56 -8.87 6.07
N LYS A 110 -13.41 -7.54 5.99
CA LYS A 110 -14.42 -6.54 6.33
C LYS A 110 -15.07 -5.93 5.08
N GLY A 111 -14.78 -6.45 3.89
CA GLY A 111 -15.30 -5.93 2.63
C GLY A 111 -14.52 -4.73 2.07
N GLU A 112 -13.33 -4.44 2.60
CA GLU A 112 -12.46 -3.35 2.13
C GLU A 112 -11.32 -3.95 1.30
N TYR A 113 -11.42 -3.84 -0.02
CA TYR A 113 -10.60 -4.59 -0.97
C TYR A 113 -9.50 -3.77 -1.65
N GLU A 114 -9.27 -2.52 -1.22
CA GLU A 114 -8.25 -1.65 -1.83
C GLU A 114 -6.87 -2.30 -1.79
N PHE A 115 -6.46 -2.81 -0.62
CA PHE A 115 -5.14 -3.44 -0.51
C PHE A 115 -5.08 -4.77 -1.26
N ALA A 116 -6.15 -5.58 -1.22
CA ALA A 116 -6.21 -6.84 -1.98
C ALA A 116 -6.01 -6.59 -3.48
N THR A 117 -6.60 -5.51 -4.00
CA THR A 117 -6.42 -5.09 -5.39
C THR A 117 -4.99 -4.58 -5.64
N LEU A 118 -4.52 -3.65 -4.80
CA LEU A 118 -3.25 -2.95 -5.03
C LEU A 118 -2.02 -3.83 -4.82
N VAL A 119 -2.07 -4.82 -3.93
CA VAL A 119 -0.92 -5.72 -3.72
C VAL A 119 -0.56 -6.51 -4.98
N VAL A 120 -1.55 -6.84 -5.82
CA VAL A 120 -1.33 -7.51 -7.11
C VAL A 120 -0.82 -6.53 -8.17
N ASN A 121 -1.41 -5.33 -8.26
CA ASN A 121 -0.94 -4.27 -9.17
C ASN A 121 0.53 -3.89 -8.90
N TYR A 122 0.96 -3.98 -7.65
CA TYR A 122 2.32 -3.69 -7.20
C TYR A 122 3.13 -4.95 -6.87
N LEU A 123 2.73 -6.13 -7.34
CA LEU A 123 3.36 -7.41 -7.00
C LEU A 123 4.90 -7.42 -7.22
N PRO A 124 5.45 -6.84 -8.30
CA PRO A 124 6.91 -6.74 -8.47
C PRO A 124 7.59 -5.97 -7.34
N ASN A 125 6.96 -4.91 -6.82
CA ASN A 125 7.49 -4.13 -5.70
C ASN A 125 7.49 -4.96 -4.42
N PHE A 126 6.42 -5.72 -4.17
CA PHE A 126 6.35 -6.62 -3.01
C PHE A 126 7.36 -7.77 -3.10
N LEU A 127 7.58 -8.33 -4.29
CA LEU A 127 8.61 -9.35 -4.51
C LEU A 127 10.02 -8.79 -4.24
N TYR A 128 10.28 -7.54 -4.61
CA TYR A 128 11.51 -6.85 -4.28
C TYR A 128 11.65 -6.63 -2.77
N MET A 129 10.61 -6.07 -2.12
CA MET A 129 10.63 -5.73 -0.70
C MET A 129 10.63 -6.95 0.24
N SER A 130 9.94 -8.03 -0.12
CA SER A 130 9.99 -9.30 0.61
C SER A 130 9.35 -10.42 -0.21
N LYS A 131 10.16 -11.11 -1.01
CA LYS A 131 9.74 -12.35 -1.68
C LYS A 131 9.17 -13.37 -0.69
N LYS A 132 9.76 -13.48 0.51
CA LYS A 132 9.29 -14.41 1.55
C LYS A 132 7.86 -14.10 1.96
N TRP A 133 7.53 -12.83 2.23
CA TRP A 133 6.19 -12.42 2.63
C TRP A 133 5.16 -12.66 1.54
N VAL A 134 5.51 -12.38 0.27
CA VAL A 134 4.63 -12.66 -0.86
C VAL A 134 4.31 -14.16 -0.92
N LEU A 135 5.34 -15.01 -0.89
CA LEU A 135 5.17 -16.46 -0.98
C LEU A 135 4.36 -17.03 0.19
N SER A 136 4.56 -16.52 1.42
CA SER A 136 3.79 -16.98 2.58
C SER A 136 2.34 -16.51 2.58
N ASN A 137 1.99 -15.52 1.77
CA ASN A 137 0.66 -14.93 1.70
C ASN A 137 -0.05 -15.14 0.36
N LEU A 138 0.49 -15.97 -0.55
CA LEU A 138 -0.10 -16.19 -1.87
C LEU A 138 -1.57 -16.61 -1.79
N ASP A 139 -1.90 -17.58 -0.93
CA ASP A 139 -3.28 -18.07 -0.77
C ASP A 139 -4.22 -16.99 -0.21
N ARG A 140 -3.69 -16.05 0.58
CA ARG A 140 -4.44 -14.91 1.11
C ARG A 140 -4.56 -13.77 0.11
N ILE A 141 -3.60 -13.60 -0.79
CA ILE A 141 -3.66 -12.59 -1.86
C ILE A 141 -4.63 -13.08 -2.94
N PHE A 142 -4.47 -14.32 -3.38
CA PHE A 142 -5.24 -14.99 -4.42
C PHE A 142 -6.29 -15.93 -3.82
N ASP A 143 -7.11 -15.37 -2.94
CA ASP A 143 -8.12 -16.10 -2.17
C ASP A 143 -9.31 -16.49 -3.05
N GLN A 144 -9.29 -17.73 -3.55
CA GLN A 144 -10.32 -18.29 -4.44
C GLN A 144 -11.61 -18.65 -3.70
N GLU A 145 -11.57 -18.77 -2.37
CA GLU A 145 -12.75 -19.09 -1.56
C GLU A 145 -13.64 -17.85 -1.38
N ASN A 146 -13.05 -16.66 -1.39
CA ASN A 146 -13.75 -15.38 -1.35
C ASN A 146 -13.96 -14.82 -2.77
N TYR A 147 -15.09 -15.17 -3.39
CA TYR A 147 -15.40 -14.78 -4.77
C TYR A 147 -15.24 -13.28 -5.07
N GLN A 148 -15.69 -12.40 -4.17
CA GLN A 148 -15.55 -10.95 -4.38
C GLN A 148 -14.09 -10.51 -4.32
N LYS A 149 -13.31 -11.07 -3.40
CA LYS A 149 -11.87 -10.79 -3.31
C LYS A 149 -11.14 -11.33 -4.53
N TRP A 150 -11.49 -12.52 -5.01
CA TRP A 150 -10.97 -13.11 -6.24
C TRP A 150 -11.19 -12.21 -7.45
N LEU A 151 -12.39 -11.63 -7.59
CA LEU A 151 -12.68 -10.66 -8.67
C LEU A 151 -11.85 -9.37 -8.56
N CYS A 152 -11.37 -9.00 -7.37
CA CYS A 152 -10.56 -7.79 -7.20
C CYS A 152 -9.09 -7.99 -7.57
N VAL A 153 -8.63 -9.24 -7.72
CA VAL A 153 -7.22 -9.59 -7.96
C VAL A 153 -6.97 -10.18 -9.35
N CYS A 154 -8.01 -10.31 -10.17
CA CYS A 154 -8.00 -10.85 -11.53
C CYS A 154 -8.40 -9.76 -12.54
#